data_AF-A0A838SPI2-F1
#
_entry.id   AF-A0A838SPI2-F1
#
_cell.length_a   1.000
_cell.length_b   1.000
_cell.length_c   1.000
_cell.angle_alpha   90.00
_cell.angle_beta   90.00
_cell.angle_gamma   90.00
#
_symmetry.space_group_name_H-M   'P 1'
#
loop_
_entity.id
_entity.type
_entity.pdbx_description
1 polymer ?
#
loop_
_entity_poly.entity_id
_entity_poly.type
_entity_poly.pdbx_seq_one_letter_code
_entity_poly.pdbx_strand_id
1 'polypeptide(L)' 'MTVVVPTVGRPSLRALLDALAAATGPLPAAVLLVDDRPGAPAALDVGPTT' A
#
# COMPACT_ATOMS: atom_id res chain seq x y z
N MET A 1 11.12 5.77 -9.48
CA MET A 1 10.81 6.34 -8.14
C MET A 1 10.24 5.23 -7.27
N THR A 2 10.63 5.18 -6.00
CA THR A 2 10.05 4.27 -5.00
C THR A 2 9.14 5.07 -4.08
N VAL A 3 7.97 4.52 -3.77
CA VAL A 3 7.01 5.10 -2.82
C VAL A 3 7.05 4.28 -1.54
N VAL A 4 7.21 4.94 -0.39
CA VAL A 4 7.14 4.32 0.93
C VAL A 4 5.87 4.78 1.63
N VAL A 5 5.08 3.83 2.12
CA VAL A 5 3.82 4.11 2.82
C VAL A 5 3.97 3.67 4.27
N PRO A 6 4.28 4.58 5.21
CA PRO A 6 4.16 4.31 6.64
C PRO A 6 2.68 4.41 7.07
N THR A 7 2.25 3.66 8.08
CA THR A 7 0.86 3.55 8.62
C THR A 7 -0.04 2.46 8.01
N VAL A 8 0.56 1.45 7.38
CA VAL A 8 -0.20 0.37 6.77
C VAL A 8 -0.91 -0.43 7.86
N GLY A 9 -2.25 -0.40 7.85
CA GLY A 9 -3.05 -0.89 8.98
C GLY A 9 -4.38 -0.18 9.19
N ARG A 10 -4.56 1.00 8.57
CA ARG A 10 -5.84 1.71 8.52
C ARG A 10 -6.60 1.39 7.23
N PRO A 11 -7.93 1.57 7.21
CA PRO A 11 -8.76 1.36 6.00
C PRO A 11 -8.30 2.14 4.75
N SER A 12 -7.44 3.16 4.93
CA SER A 12 -6.90 3.97 3.84
C SER A 12 -5.92 3.25 2.92
N LEU A 13 -5.34 2.10 3.32
CA LEU A 13 -4.40 1.36 2.46
C LEU A 13 -5.05 0.99 1.12
N ARG A 14 -6.26 0.43 1.16
CA ARG A 14 -6.94 -0.02 -0.04
C ARG A 14 -7.22 1.13 -1.01
N ALA A 15 -7.73 2.24 -0.47
CA ALA A 15 -7.99 3.45 -1.24
C ALA A 15 -6.72 4.02 -1.89
N LEU A 16 -5.57 3.97 -1.20
CA LEU A 16 -4.28 4.37 -1.75
C LEU A 16 -3.85 3.47 -2.92
N LEU A 17 -3.94 2.15 -2.74
CA LEU A 17 -3.55 1.18 -3.77
C LEU A 17 -4.42 1.32 -5.02
N ASP A 18 -5.74 1.48 -4.84
CA ASP A 18 -6.67 1.70 -5.95
C ASP A 18 -6.36 3.03 -6.68
N ALA A 19 -6.03 4.10 -5.95
CA ALA A 19 -5.65 5.37 -6.55
C ALA A 19 -4.32 5.31 -7.32
N LEU A 20 -3.32 4.58 -6.80
CA LEU A 20 -2.05 4.35 -7.51
C LEU A 20 -2.25 3.51 -8.77
N ALA A 21 -3.11 2.50 -8.72
CA ALA A 21 -3.44 1.68 -9.89
C ALA A 21 -4.21 2.45 -10.97
N ALA A 22 -5.03 3.44 -10.59
CA ALA A 22 -5.80 4.28 -11.50
C ALA A 22 -5.01 5.50 -12.03
N ALA A 23 -3.79 5.75 -11.55
CA ALA A 23 -3.01 6.91 -11.94
C ALA A 23 -2.59 6.84 -13.42
N THR A 24 -2.71 7.95 -14.15
CA THR A 24 -2.35 8.06 -15.57
C THR A 24 -0.89 8.45 -15.81
N GLY A 25 -0.16 8.75 -14.73
CA GLY A 25 1.27 9.09 -14.77
C GLY A 25 2.17 7.85 -14.73
N PRO A 26 3.49 8.04 -14.77
CA PRO A 26 4.45 6.94 -14.63
C PRO A 26 4.22 6.18 -13.32
N LEU A 27 4.12 4.85 -13.41
CA LEU A 27 4.04 4.02 -12.22
C LEU A 27 5.34 4.09 -11.41
N PRO A 28 5.25 4.01 -10.07
CA PRO A 28 6.44 3.83 -9.25
C PRO A 28 7.12 2.49 -9.58
N ALA A 29 8.44 2.46 -9.49
CA ALA A 29 9.23 1.26 -9.70
C ALA A 29 8.99 0.22 -8.59
N ALA A 30 8.63 0.69 -7.39
CA ALA A 30 8.26 -0.14 -6.26
C ALA A 30 7.37 0.65 -5.29
N VAL A 31 6.49 -0.07 -4.60
CA VAL A 31 5.74 0.43 -3.45
C VAL A 31 6.17 -0.40 -2.23
N LEU A 32 6.84 0.24 -1.27
CA LEU A 32 7.24 -0.38 -0.02
C LEU A 32 6.21 -0.06 1.06
N LEU A 33 5.50 -1.09 1.50
CA LEU A 33 4.52 -1.00 2.58
C LEU A 33 5.22 -1.22 3.91
N VAL A 34 5.08 -0.26 4.84
CA VAL A 34 5.59 -0.37 6.20
C VAL A 34 4.41 -0.51 7.15
N ASP A 35 4.27 -1.71 7.70
CA ASP A 35 3.33 -1.99 8.78
C ASP A 35 3.96 -1.53 10.11
N ASP A 36 3.51 -0.39 10.62
CA ASP A 36 3.98 0.18 11.88
C ASP A 36 3.03 -0.10 13.06
N ARG A 37 2.02 -0.96 12.86
CA ARG A 37 1.04 -1.25 13.90
C ARG A 37 1.69 -1.94 15.10
N PRO A 38 1.32 -1.56 16.34
CA PRO A 38 1.72 -2.31 17.51
C PRO A 38 1.00 -3.68 17.55
N GLY A 39 1.70 -4.70 18.03
CA GLY A 39 1.14 -6.05 18.23
C GLY A 39 1.62 -7.07 17.21
N ALA A 40 0.95 -8.23 17.19
CA ALA A 40 1.27 -9.28 16.24
C ALA A 40 0.89 -8.84 14.81
N PRO A 41 1.74 -9.09 13.79
CA PRO A 41 1.41 -8.78 12.41
C PRO A 41 0.12 -9.49 11.99
N ALA A 42 -0.82 -8.72 11.45
CA ALA A 42 -2.01 -9.25 10.78
C ALA A 42 -1.89 -9.04 9.28
N ALA A 43 -2.50 -9.91 8.48
CA ALA A 43 -2.49 -9.78 7.03
C ALA A 43 -2.99 -8.39 6.59
N LEU A 44 -2.30 -7.82 5.60
CA LEU A 44 -2.66 -6.55 4.98
C LEU A 44 -3.61 -6.80 3.81
N ASP A 45 -4.63 -5.95 3.67
CA ASP A 45 -5.50 -5.95 2.49
C ASP A 45 -4.83 -5.21 1.33
N VAL A 46 -4.09 -5.96 0.51
CA VAL A 46 -3.43 -5.45 -0.70
C VAL A 46 -4.22 -5.72 -1.98
N GLY A 47 -5.42 -6.32 -1.87
CA GLY A 47 -6.21 -6.74 -3.02
C GLY A 47 -5.69 -8.00 -3.73
N PRO A 48 -6.23 -8.32 -4.92
CA PRO A 48 -5.92 -9.56 -5.63
C PRO A 48 -4.49 -9.57 -6.19
N THR A 49 -3.79 -10.70 -6.02
CA THR A 49 -2.55 -11.03 -6.73
C THR A 49 -2.89 -11.57 -8.13
N THR A 50 -2.84 -10.71 -9.15
CA THR A 50 -2.88 -11.11 -10.56
C THR A 50 -1.46 -11.14 -11.12
#